data_AF-A0AAV7IRJ3-F1
#
_entry.id   AF-A0AAV7IRJ3-F1
#
_cell.length_a   1.000
_cell.length_b   1.000
_cell.length_c   1.000
_cell.angle_alpha   90.00
_cell.angle_beta   90.00
_cell.angle_gamma   90.00
#
_symmetry.space_group_name_H-M   'P 1'
#
loop_
_entity.id
_entity.type
_entity.pdbx_description
1 polymer ?
#
loop_
_entity_poly.entity_id
_entity_poly.type
_entity_poly.pdbx_seq_one_letter_code
_entity_poly.pdbx_strand_id
1 'polypeptide(L)'
;MLSLKQFLYCSLAGGIRLILMNSQLQKIISDRVEISTALNSWKRVTEGVHLHNFGIDPYSGDLFHETPIGLVFFTWILRYLSFWSLRILFVVADLLTSWFLFQTARHYVKEVEVAGVLRLHRQ
;
A
#
# COMPACT_ATOMS: atom_id res chain seq x y z
N MET A 1 5.20 1.81 -23.28
CA MET A 1 4.90 3.25 -23.10
C MET A 1 3.55 3.40 -22.44
N LEU A 2 3.46 4.18 -21.35
CA LEU A 2 2.15 4.56 -20.81
C LEU A 2 1.40 5.38 -21.86
N SER A 3 0.16 5.01 -22.13
CA SER A 3 -0.76 5.82 -22.93
C SER A 3 -1.13 7.09 -22.17
N LEU A 4 -1.44 8.18 -22.89
CA LEU A 4 -1.90 9.44 -22.29
C LEU A 4 -3.07 9.23 -21.30
N LYS A 5 -3.98 8.31 -21.62
CA LYS A 5 -5.10 7.95 -20.73
C LYS A 5 -4.63 7.36 -19.41
N GLN A 6 -3.63 6.47 -19.45
CA GLN A 6 -3.07 5.84 -18.25
C GLN A 6 -2.38 6.87 -17.37
N PHE A 7 -1.64 7.81 -17.97
CA PHE A 7 -1.03 8.90 -17.24
C PHE A 7 -2.06 9.79 -16.54
N LEU A 8 -3.17 10.12 -17.23
CA LEU A 8 -4.28 10.87 -16.65
C LEU A 8 -4.93 10.13 -15.48
N TYR A 9 -5.18 8.82 -15.61
CA TYR A 9 -5.73 8.02 -14.51
C TYR A 9 -4.79 7.93 -13.31
N CYS A 10 -3.49 7.74 -13.52
CA CYS A 10 -2.50 7.74 -12.44
C CYS A 10 -2.42 9.10 -11.74
N SER A 11 -2.47 10.19 -12.51
CA SER A 11 -2.42 11.56 -11.96
C SER A 11 -3.68 11.86 -11.14
N LEU A 12 -4.85 11.49 -11.65
CA LEU A 12 -6.12 11.64 -10.94
C LEU A 12 -6.14 10.81 -9.65
N ALA A 13 -5.74 9.54 -9.72
CA ALA A 13 -5.68 8.64 -8.56
C ALA A 13 -4.72 9.16 -7.48
N GLY A 14 -3.52 9.61 -7.89
CA GLY A 14 -2.54 10.21 -6.98
C GLY A 14 -3.08 11.49 -6.33
N GLY A 15 -3.73 12.36 -7.10
CA GLY A 15 -4.38 13.57 -6.59
C GLY A 15 -5.46 13.28 -5.56
N ILE A 16 -6.38 12.37 -5.88
CA ILE A 16 -7.45 11.93 -4.95
C ILE A 16 -6.85 11.38 -3.65
N ARG A 17 -5.83 10.52 -3.76
CA ARG A 17 -5.15 9.93 -2.60
C ARG A 17 -4.52 11.00 -1.73
N LEU A 18 -3.81 11.98 -2.31
CA LEU A 18 -3.22 13.09 -1.58
C LEU A 18 -4.27 13.97 -0.88
N ILE A 19 -5.40 14.24 -1.54
CA ILE A 19 -6.51 15.01 -0.94
C ILE A 19 -7.09 14.25 0.26
N LEU A 20 -7.37 12.95 0.12
CA LEU A 20 -7.86 12.10 1.20
C LEU A 20 -6.90 12.09 2.41
N MET A 21 -5.60 11.93 2.17
CA MET A 21 -4.57 11.91 3.23
C MET A 21 -4.40 13.26 3.95
N ASN A 22 -4.87 14.37 3.37
CA ASN A 22 -4.86 15.69 3.99
C ASN A 22 -6.21 16.10 4.60
N SER A 23 -7.27 15.34 4.31
CA SER A 23 -8.62 15.65 4.76
C SER A 23 -8.88 15.15 6.19
N GLN A 24 -9.88 15.73 6.85
CA GLN A 24 -10.36 15.25 8.16
C GLN A 24 -10.92 13.83 8.13
N LEU A 25 -11.27 13.31 6.95
CA LEU A 25 -11.72 11.93 6.77
C LEU A 25 -10.65 10.92 7.17
N GLN A 26 -9.36 11.23 6.94
CA GLN A 26 -8.27 10.34 7.33
C GLN A 26 -8.26 10.07 8.84
N LYS A 27 -8.52 11.11 9.64
CA LYS A 27 -8.63 10.97 11.11
C LYS A 27 -9.86 10.15 11.51
N ILE A 28 -11.02 10.49 10.94
CA ILE A 28 -12.29 9.80 11.23
C ILE A 28 -12.19 8.31 10.90
N ILE A 29 -11.57 7.94 9.77
CA ILE A 29 -11.40 6.55 9.34
C ILE A 29 -10.39 5.82 10.23
N SER A 30 -9.29 6.47 10.61
CA SER A 30 -8.23 5.87 11.43
C SER A 30 -8.71 5.49 12.84
N ASP A 31 -9.70 6.22 13.38
CA ASP A 31 -10.23 5.99 14.72
C ASP A 31 -11.32 4.89 14.77
N ARG A 32 -11.73 4.36 13.61
CA ARG A 32 -12.72 3.26 13.52
C ARG A 32 -12.03 1.91 13.55
N VAL A 33 -12.34 1.12 14.58
CA VAL A 33 -11.83 -0.25 14.78
C VAL A 33 -12.21 -1.23 13.66
N GLU A 34 -13.29 -0.94 12.92
CA GLU A 34 -13.74 -1.73 11.76
C GLU A 34 -12.79 -1.63 10.56
N ILE A 35 -12.07 -0.52 10.44
CA ILE A 35 -11.23 -0.21 9.28
C ILE A 35 -9.75 -0.27 9.67
N SER A 36 -9.42 0.25 10.85
CA SER A 36 -8.09 0.20 11.44
C SER A 36 -8.05 -0.99 12.41
N THR A 37 -7.86 -2.19 11.86
CA THR A 37 -7.80 -3.40 12.67
C THR A 37 -6.51 -3.44 13.49
N ALA A 38 -6.54 -4.25 14.56
CA ALA A 38 -5.39 -4.52 15.41
C ALA A 38 -4.16 -5.03 14.62
N LEU A 39 -4.33 -5.62 13.44
CA LEU A 39 -3.23 -6.24 12.71
C LEU A 39 -2.58 -5.35 11.64
N ASN A 40 -3.26 -4.32 11.13
CA ASN A 40 -2.76 -3.56 9.95
C ASN A 40 -2.83 -2.03 10.11
N SER A 41 -2.92 -1.52 11.34
CA SER A 41 -2.95 -0.07 11.55
C SER A 41 -1.55 0.55 11.50
N TRP A 42 -1.40 1.65 10.75
CA TRP A 42 -0.16 2.45 10.77
C TRP A 42 0.22 2.91 12.18
N LYS A 43 -0.79 3.12 13.04
CA LYS A 43 -0.64 3.47 14.45
C LYS A 43 0.20 2.43 15.20
N ARG A 44 -0.05 1.14 15.00
CA ARG A 44 0.70 0.07 15.67
C ARG A 44 2.13 -0.05 15.16
N VAL A 45 2.38 0.24 13.88
CA VAL A 45 3.75 0.36 13.35
C VAL A 45 4.50 1.49 14.05
N THR A 46 3.88 2.67 14.18
CA THR A 46 4.50 3.82 14.85
C THR A 46 4.73 3.58 16.34
N GLU A 47 3.79 2.93 17.03
CA GLU A 47 3.90 2.58 18.45
C GLU A 47 4.96 1.49 18.68
N GLY A 48 5.00 0.45 17.83
CA GLY A 48 6.02 -0.60 17.92
C GLY A 48 7.43 -0.08 17.68
N VAL A 49 7.62 0.80 16.70
CA VAL A 49 8.90 1.49 16.49
C VAL A 49 9.25 2.41 17.67
N HIS A 50 8.25 3.06 18.27
CA HIS A 50 8.46 3.87 19.46
C HIS A 50 8.99 3.00 20.62
N LEU A 51 8.33 1.88 20.95
CA LEU A 51 8.80 0.95 21.99
C LEU A 51 10.21 0.44 21.71
N HIS A 52 10.48 0.05 20.46
CA HIS A 52 11.80 -0.39 20.03
C HIS A 52 12.88 0.67 20.30
N ASN A 53 12.61 1.95 20.01
CA ASN A 53 13.54 3.04 20.27
C ASN A 53 13.79 3.31 21.77
N PHE A 54 12.87 2.91 22.65
CA PHE A 54 13.04 2.98 24.11
C PHE A 54 13.64 1.70 24.71
N GLY A 55 14.07 0.73 23.89
CA GLY A 55 14.65 -0.52 24.36
C GLY A 55 13.62 -1.49 24.97
N ILE A 56 12.34 -1.26 24.71
CA ILE A 56 11.24 -2.14 25.13
C ILE A 56 10.95 -3.08 23.95
N ASP A 57 10.82 -4.38 24.23
CA ASP A 57 10.47 -5.37 23.21
C ASP A 57 9.07 -5.11 22.62
N PRO A 58 8.94 -4.76 21.33
CA PRO A 58 7.64 -4.49 20.71
C PRO A 58 6.76 -5.75 20.57
N TYR A 59 7.37 -6.94 20.66
CA TYR A 59 6.71 -8.23 20.49
C TYR A 59 6.16 -8.80 21.79
N SER A 60 6.54 -8.23 22.95
CA SER A 60 6.21 -8.79 24.27
C SER A 60 4.73 -8.69 24.64
N GLY A 61 3.93 -7.90 23.93
CA GLY A 61 2.52 -7.68 24.26
C GLY A 61 1.67 -7.39 23.05
N ASP A 62 1.39 -8.40 22.21
CA ASP A 62 0.38 -8.45 21.13
C ASP A 62 0.20 -7.13 20.35
N LEU A 63 1.25 -6.32 20.21
CA LEU A 63 1.22 -4.95 19.69
C LEU A 63 1.86 -4.90 18.31
N PHE A 64 2.97 -5.61 18.13
CA PHE A 64 3.67 -5.64 16.86
C PHE A 64 3.68 -7.07 16.29
N HIS A 65 3.02 -7.25 15.13
CA HIS A 65 2.93 -8.54 14.44
C HIS A 65 3.73 -8.59 13.15
N GLU A 66 4.36 -7.48 12.78
CA GLU A 66 5.18 -7.40 11.58
C GLU A 66 6.53 -8.10 11.81
N THR A 67 7.11 -8.58 10.71
CA THR A 67 8.40 -9.29 10.76
C THR A 67 9.52 -8.40 11.34
N PRO A 68 10.56 -8.97 11.98
CA PRO A 68 11.68 -8.20 12.51
C PRO A 68 12.40 -7.35 11.46
N ILE A 69 12.46 -7.82 10.21
CA ILE A 69 13.02 -7.05 9.10
C ILE A 69 12.13 -5.84 8.75
N GLY A 70 10.81 -6.01 8.85
CA GLY A 70 9.84 -4.92 8.79
C GLY A 70 10.06 -3.89 9.89
N LEU A 71 10.31 -4.31 11.14
CA LEU A 71 10.59 -3.39 12.25
C LEU A 71 11.81 -2.50 11.96
N VAL A 72 12.91 -3.09 11.49
CA VAL A 72 14.11 -2.33 11.12
C VAL A 72 13.81 -1.35 9.98
N PHE A 73 13.08 -1.82 8.96
CA PHE A 73 12.68 -0.99 7.82
C PHE A 73 11.79 0.18 8.23
N PHE A 74 10.77 -0.04 9.05
CA PHE A 74 9.89 1.02 9.53
C PHE A 74 10.59 1.97 10.49
N THR A 75 11.53 1.48 11.30
CA THR A 75 12.39 2.32 12.14
C THR A 75 13.24 3.25 11.28
N TRP A 76 13.83 2.73 10.21
CA TRP A 76 14.59 3.53 9.25
C TRP A 76 13.69 4.57 8.56
N ILE A 77 12.52 4.14 8.07
CA ILE A 77 11.55 5.03 7.43
C ILE A 77 11.15 6.17 8.37
N LEU A 78 10.70 5.88 9.59
CA LEU A 78 10.22 6.89 10.53
C LEU A 78 11.34 7.82 11.01
N ARG A 79 12.59 7.37 10.99
CA ARG A 79 13.75 8.18 11.37
C ARG A 79 14.21 9.14 10.28
N TYR A 80 14.17 8.72 9.01
CA TYR A 80 14.78 9.47 7.91
C TYR A 80 13.78 10.14 6.96
N LEU A 81 12.54 9.66 6.87
CA LEU A 81 11.54 10.23 5.97
C LEU A 81 10.71 11.30 6.67
N SER A 82 10.59 12.45 6.03
CA SER A 82 9.64 13.49 6.45
C SER A 82 8.19 13.01 6.26
N PHE A 83 7.26 13.65 6.95
CA PHE A 83 5.82 13.38 6.79
C PHE A 83 5.31 13.53 5.35
N TRP A 84 5.84 14.50 4.59
CA TRP A 84 5.52 14.67 3.18
C TRP A 84 6.12 13.54 2.32
N SER A 85 7.34 13.12 2.61
CA SER A 85 8.00 12.00 1.93
C SER A 85 7.24 10.69 2.14
N LEU A 86 6.75 10.44 3.36
CA LEU A 86 5.88 9.29 3.67
C LEU A 86 4.60 9.28 2.84
N ARG A 87 3.94 10.43 2.69
CA ARG A 87 2.72 10.54 1.87
C ARG A 87 2.99 10.22 0.40
N ILE A 88 4.08 10.75 -0.14
CA ILE A 88 4.50 10.45 -1.51
C ILE A 88 4.83 8.96 -1.65
N LEU A 89 5.51 8.37 -0.67
CA LEU A 89 5.83 6.93 -0.66
C LEU A 89 4.56 6.08 -0.79
N PHE A 90 3.52 6.36 0.00
CA PHE A 90 2.24 5.64 -0.08
C PHE A 90 1.57 5.81 -1.44
N VAL A 91 1.54 7.03 -1.99
CA VAL A 91 0.96 7.28 -3.32
C VAL A 91 1.72 6.53 -4.41
N VAL A 92 3.05 6.54 -4.36
CA VAL A 92 3.89 5.80 -5.32
C VAL A 92 3.66 4.30 -5.19
N ALA A 93 3.57 3.77 -3.96
CA ALA A 93 3.28 2.36 -3.72
C ALA A 93 1.91 1.96 -4.29
N ASP A 94 0.88 2.78 -4.11
CA ASP A 94 -0.46 2.54 -4.68
C ASP A 94 -0.41 2.53 -6.22
N LEU A 95 0.29 3.48 -6.83
CA LEU A 95 0.44 3.56 -8.30
C LEU A 95 1.24 2.39 -8.87
N LEU A 96 2.31 1.98 -8.21
CA LEU A 96 3.10 0.80 -8.60
C LEU A 96 2.27 -0.48 -8.50
N THR A 97 1.51 -0.64 -7.41
CA THR A 97 0.62 -1.80 -7.22
C THR A 97 -0.42 -1.86 -8.32
N SER A 98 -1.07 -0.73 -8.62
CA SER A 98 -2.04 -0.61 -9.73
C SER A 98 -1.40 -0.94 -11.08
N TRP A 99 -0.18 -0.47 -11.33
CA TRP A 99 0.56 -0.78 -12.55
C TRP A 99 0.85 -2.27 -12.69
N PHE A 100 1.32 -2.93 -11.63
CA PHE A 100 1.57 -4.36 -11.66
C PHE A 100 0.29 -5.16 -11.86
N LEU A 101 -0.79 -4.81 -11.16
CA LEU A 101 -2.09 -5.45 -11.35
C LEU A 101 -2.61 -5.31 -12.78
N PHE A 102 -2.48 -4.11 -13.37
CA PHE A 102 -2.86 -3.86 -14.76
C PHE A 102 -2.06 -4.72 -15.74
N GLN A 103 -0.76 -4.82 -15.54
CA GLN A 103 0.11 -5.64 -16.40
C GLN A 103 -0.25 -7.13 -16.26
N THR A 104 -0.38 -7.64 -15.03
CA THR A 104 -0.77 -9.03 -14.78
C THR A 104 -2.14 -9.35 -15.39
N ALA A 105 -3.13 -8.49 -15.21
CA ALA A 105 -4.46 -8.68 -15.80
C ALA A 105 -4.42 -8.72 -17.33
N ARG A 106 -3.60 -7.87 -17.96
CA ARG A 106 -3.43 -7.88 -19.43
C ARG A 106 -2.77 -9.15 -19.95
N HIS A 107 -1.79 -9.67 -19.23
CA HIS A 107 -1.16 -10.94 -19.58
C HIS A 107 -2.17 -12.08 -19.47
N TYR A 108 -2.92 -12.14 -18.37
CA TYR A 108 -3.95 -13.14 -18.15
C TYR A 108 -5.04 -13.12 -19.24
N VAL A 109 -5.59 -11.94 -19.58
CA VAL A 109 -6.66 -11.84 -20.60
C VAL A 109 -6.18 -12.35 -21.96
N LYS A 110 -4.94 -12.04 -22.36
CA LYS A 110 -4.37 -12.53 -23.62
C LYS A 110 -4.24 -14.05 -23.64
N GLU A 111 -3.79 -14.65 -22.55
CA GLU A 111 -3.67 -16.12 -22.45
C GLU A 111 -5.04 -16.79 -22.53
N VAL A 112 -6.04 -16.22 -21.86
CA VAL A 112 -7.43 -16.73 -21.91
C VAL A 112 -8.02 -16.63 -23.31
N GLU A 113 -7.79 -15.52 -24.02
CA GLU A 113 -8.27 -15.32 -25.40
C GLU A 113 -7.65 -16.34 -26.36
N VAL A 114 -6.33 -16.53 -26.30
CA VAL A 114 -5.62 -17.52 -27.11
C VAL A 114 -6.10 -18.94 -26.81
N ALA A 115 -6.26 -19.29 -25.53
CA ALA A 115 -6.78 -20.60 -25.12
C ALA A 115 -8.24 -20.81 -25.59
N GLY A 116 -9.06 -19.76 -25.60
CA GLY A 116 -10.43 -19.78 -26.11
C GLY A 116 -10.48 -20.05 -27.62
N VAL A 117 -9.66 -19.36 -28.41
CA VAL A 117 -9.57 -19.55 -29.87
C VAL A 117 -9.12 -20.97 -30.23
N LEU A 118 -8.13 -21.52 -29.50
CA LEU A 118 -7.65 -22.89 -29.73
C LEU A 118 -8.69 -23.97 -29.39
N ARG A 119 -9.59 -23.72 -28.44
CA ARG A 119 -10.69 -24.64 -28.13
C ARG A 119 -11.76 -24.64 -29.21
N LEU A 120 -12.07 -23.49 -29.80
CA LEU A 120 -13.06 -23.38 -30.88
C LEU A 120 -12.59 -24.05 -32.18
N HIS A 121 -11.29 -24.04 -32.47
CA HIS A 121 -10.74 -24.69 -33.67
C HIS A 121 -10.62 -26.22 -33.54
N ARG A 122 -10.86 -26.78 -32.34
CA ARG A 122 -10.80 -28.23 -32.06
C ARG A 122 -12.18 -28.90 -32.08
N GLN A 123 -13.26 -28.13 -32.18
CA GLN A 123 -14.64 -28.63 -32.35
C GLN A 123 -15.03 -28.59 -33.82
#